data_AF-A0A3D4NI13-F1
#
_entry.id   AF-A0A3D4NI13-F1
#
_cell.length_a   1.000
_cell.length_b   1.000
_cell.length_c   1.000
_cell.angle_alpha   90.00
_cell.angle_beta   90.00
_cell.angle_gamma   90.00
#
_symmetry.space_group_name_H-M   'P 1'
#
loop_
_entity.id
_entity.type
_entity.pdbx_description
1 polymer ?
#
loop_
_entity_poly.entity_id
_entity_poly.type
_entity_poly.pdbx_seq_one_letter_code
_entity_poly.pdbx_strand_id
1 'polypeptide(L)'
;MTVRPTHTLCPHAPVPALPSQGLIGVIAPAGPAALDTDKAFAWMRARGYSLRVYPGVYERDGYLAGSDEVRLNDLHAAFADSEVDAIICLRGGYGTPRLLDRIDFELLRNNAKPFIGYSDITALHLAISRYAGFVTFHGPMLNADLLGDKQKPTESSFFNLLRGQVKAGNVLAHPVAYPLTTLEPGIAHGRLLGGNLSMIAATMGTPYEMDAEGVILFIEDINEPLYRIDRLLTHLRLAGTLGKLRGVLVGDVAGGGVA
;
A
#
# COMPACT_ATOMS: atom_id res chain seq x y z
N MET A 1 19.97 11.20 8.87
CA MET A 1 19.82 12.57 8.36
C MET A 1 18.35 12.90 8.45
N THR A 2 17.96 13.86 9.27
CA THR A 2 16.56 14.29 9.37
C THR A 2 16.13 14.79 8.00
N VAL A 3 15.15 14.12 7.37
CA VAL A 3 14.46 14.62 6.19
C VAL A 3 13.90 15.98 6.60
N ARG A 4 14.55 17.07 6.17
CA ARG A 4 13.95 18.40 6.30
C ARG A 4 12.61 18.32 5.57
N PRO A 5 11.51 18.89 6.11
CA PRO A 5 10.25 18.94 5.40
C PRO A 5 10.45 19.82 4.16
N THR A 6 10.95 19.22 3.10
CA THR A 6 11.00 19.85 1.79
C THR A 6 9.60 19.70 1.21
N HIS A 7 9.08 20.78 0.67
CA HIS A 7 7.89 20.79 -0.19
C HIS A 7 8.08 19.99 -1.49
N THR A 8 9.04 19.05 -1.53
CA THR A 8 9.32 18.22 -2.69
C THR A 8 8.19 17.23 -2.84
N LEU A 9 7.22 17.60 -3.67
CA LEU A 9 6.29 16.69 -4.30
C LEU A 9 6.95 16.28 -5.61
N CYS A 10 7.51 15.08 -5.66
CA CYS A 10 8.01 14.55 -6.92
C CYS A 10 6.83 14.33 -7.88
N PRO A 11 6.95 14.70 -9.17
CA PRO A 11 5.92 14.38 -10.15
C PRO A 11 5.68 12.88 -10.19
N HIS A 12 4.41 12.45 -10.05
CA HIS A 12 4.04 11.04 -10.05
C HIS A 12 4.25 10.41 -11.41
N ALA A 13 5.18 9.46 -11.50
CA ALA A 13 5.41 8.65 -12.69
C ALA A 13 4.69 7.29 -12.60
N PRO A 14 4.18 6.76 -13.73
CA PRO A 14 3.81 5.36 -13.78
C PRO A 14 5.05 4.47 -13.60
N VAL A 15 4.85 3.24 -13.15
CA VAL A 15 5.88 2.21 -13.08
C VAL A 15 5.76 1.26 -14.29
N PRO A 16 6.83 0.52 -14.65
CA PRO A 16 6.75 -0.52 -15.67
C PRO A 16 5.63 -1.53 -15.37
N ALA A 17 4.91 -1.95 -16.42
CA ALA A 17 3.92 -3.01 -16.28
C ALA A 17 4.61 -4.33 -15.95
N LEU A 18 4.05 -5.09 -15.01
CA LEU A 18 4.51 -6.44 -14.69
C LEU A 18 4.44 -7.32 -15.94
N PRO A 19 5.53 -7.98 -16.35
CA PRO A 19 5.52 -8.87 -17.50
C PRO A 19 4.62 -10.09 -17.28
N SER A 20 4.31 -10.81 -18.36
CA SER A 20 3.52 -12.05 -18.29
C SER A 20 4.26 -13.18 -17.56
N GLN A 21 5.59 -13.10 -17.50
CA GLN A 21 6.46 -13.94 -16.71
C GLN A 21 7.57 -13.06 -16.14
N GLY A 22 7.91 -13.24 -14.87
CA GLY A 22 8.85 -12.36 -14.19
C GLY A 22 9.19 -12.83 -12.78
N LEU A 23 9.97 -12.02 -12.07
CA LEU A 23 10.36 -12.26 -10.69
C LEU A 23 9.67 -11.27 -9.75
N ILE A 24 8.99 -11.79 -8.74
CA ILE A 24 8.35 -10.99 -7.70
C ILE A 24 9.17 -11.11 -6.41
N GLY A 25 9.55 -9.97 -5.83
CA GLY A 25 10.16 -9.89 -4.51
C GLY A 25 9.12 -9.89 -3.40
N VAL A 26 9.37 -10.61 -2.31
CA VAL A 26 8.54 -10.58 -1.09
C VAL A 26 9.36 -10.07 0.07
N ILE A 27 8.90 -8.98 0.67
CA ILE A 27 9.52 -8.35 1.84
C ILE A 27 8.52 -8.28 3.00
N ALA A 28 9.01 -8.11 4.23
CA ALA A 28 8.15 -7.92 5.41
C ALA A 28 8.51 -6.61 6.15
N PRO A 29 8.11 -5.43 5.65
CA PRO A 29 8.54 -4.16 6.23
C PRO A 29 7.75 -3.77 7.51
N ALA A 30 6.70 -4.53 7.83
CA ALA A 30 5.81 -4.33 8.98
C ALA A 30 5.96 -5.48 10.01
N GLY A 31 4.84 -6.14 10.35
CA GLY A 31 4.81 -7.23 11.33
C GLY A 31 5.11 -8.61 10.73
N PRO A 32 5.49 -9.59 11.56
CA PRO A 32 5.89 -10.93 11.12
C PRO A 32 4.67 -11.80 10.80
N ALA A 33 4.79 -12.71 9.84
CA ALA A 33 3.83 -13.79 9.63
C ALA A 33 4.52 -15.06 9.14
N ALA A 34 3.95 -16.21 9.51
CA ALA A 34 4.40 -17.49 8.99
C ALA A 34 4.07 -17.57 7.49
N LEU A 35 5.06 -17.89 6.66
CA LEU A 35 4.90 -18.11 5.23
C LEU A 35 5.21 -19.57 4.92
N ASP A 36 4.22 -20.29 4.40
CA ASP A 36 4.47 -21.56 3.72
C ASP A 36 5.13 -21.27 2.36
N THR A 37 6.45 -21.42 2.34
CA THR A 37 7.28 -21.02 1.19
C THR A 37 7.04 -21.93 -0.02
N ASP A 38 6.79 -23.23 0.21
CA ASP A 38 6.50 -24.18 -0.87
C ASP A 38 5.16 -23.87 -1.53
N LYS A 39 4.13 -23.59 -0.72
CA LYS A 39 2.82 -23.13 -1.21
C LYS A 39 2.97 -21.81 -1.97
N ALA A 40 3.73 -20.85 -1.45
CA ALA A 40 3.96 -19.57 -2.10
C ALA A 40 4.64 -19.71 -3.47
N PHE A 41 5.70 -20.51 -3.53
CA PHE A 41 6.41 -20.79 -4.78
C PHE A 41 5.55 -21.52 -5.79
N ALA A 42 4.78 -22.53 -5.36
CA ALA A 42 3.87 -23.24 -6.26
C ALA A 42 2.78 -22.31 -6.81
N TRP A 43 2.20 -21.46 -5.96
CA TRP A 43 1.16 -20.51 -6.35
C TRP A 43 1.64 -19.49 -7.38
N MET A 44 2.85 -18.96 -7.20
CA MET A 44 3.50 -18.01 -8.12
C MET A 44 3.84 -18.66 -9.46
N ARG A 45 4.46 -19.85 -9.43
CA ARG A 45 4.82 -20.60 -10.65
C ARG A 45 3.58 -20.93 -11.49
N ALA A 46 2.48 -21.33 -10.85
CA ALA A 46 1.22 -21.60 -11.54
C ALA A 46 0.65 -20.37 -12.29
N ARG A 47 1.15 -19.17 -11.99
CA ARG A 47 0.75 -17.90 -12.61
C ARG A 47 1.83 -17.27 -13.50
N GLY A 48 2.92 -18.00 -13.73
CA GLY A 48 4.04 -17.57 -14.60
C GLY A 48 5.13 -16.78 -13.87
N TYR A 49 5.12 -16.71 -12.54
CA TYR A 49 6.07 -15.91 -11.79
C TYR A 49 7.02 -16.76 -10.94
N SER A 50 8.26 -16.30 -10.84
CA SER A 50 9.20 -16.73 -9.82
C SER A 50 9.10 -15.81 -8.61
N LEU A 51 9.55 -16.28 -7.44
CA LEU A 51 9.47 -15.52 -6.20
C LEU A 51 10.85 -15.44 -5.55
N ARG A 52 11.26 -14.25 -5.14
CA ARG A 52 12.44 -14.00 -4.31
C ARG A 52 11.97 -13.56 -2.93
N VAL A 53 12.23 -14.37 -1.91
CA VAL A 53 11.85 -14.07 -0.53
C VAL A 53 13.03 -13.44 0.18
N TYR A 54 12.86 -12.22 0.71
CA TYR A 54 13.93 -11.51 1.40
C TYR A 54 14.04 -11.94 2.87
N PRO A 55 15.23 -11.84 3.49
CA PRO A 55 15.51 -12.39 4.82
C PRO A 55 14.49 -12.01 5.92
N GLY A 56 14.06 -10.76 5.97
CA GLY A 56 13.13 -10.24 6.98
C GLY A 56 11.77 -10.94 7.00
N VAL A 57 11.38 -11.63 5.92
CA VAL A 57 10.16 -12.46 5.88
C VAL A 57 10.18 -13.57 6.94
N TYR A 58 11.36 -14.07 7.29
CA TYR A 58 11.53 -15.16 8.26
C TYR A 58 11.88 -14.66 9.67
N GLU A 59 12.12 -13.37 9.82
CA GLU A 59 12.56 -12.76 11.08
C GLU A 59 11.39 -12.40 11.98
N ARG A 60 11.66 -12.37 13.29
CA ARG A 60 10.68 -11.95 14.30
C ARG A 60 11.39 -11.28 15.47
N ASP A 61 10.97 -10.05 15.76
CA ASP A 61 11.34 -9.31 16.96
C ASP A 61 10.06 -8.72 17.56
N GLY A 62 9.47 -9.46 18.51
CA GLY A 62 8.16 -9.13 19.07
C GLY A 62 7.06 -9.03 18.01
N TYR A 63 6.54 -7.81 17.80
CA TYR A 63 5.52 -7.50 16.80
C TYR A 63 6.09 -7.04 15.45
N LEU A 64 7.42 -7.02 15.28
CA LEU A 64 8.14 -6.61 14.06
C LEU A 64 8.70 -7.83 13.33
N ALA A 65 8.76 -7.77 12.00
CA ALA A 65 9.42 -8.77 11.15
C ALA A 65 10.95 -8.54 11.11
N GLY A 66 11.58 -8.64 12.28
CA GLY A 66 12.99 -8.29 12.48
C GLY A 66 13.22 -6.81 12.79
N SER A 67 14.49 -6.46 12.97
CA SER A 67 14.90 -5.10 13.34
C SER A 67 14.55 -4.05 12.26
N ASP A 68 14.62 -2.77 12.60
CA ASP A 68 14.47 -1.68 11.63
C ASP A 68 15.52 -1.82 10.49
N GLU A 69 16.75 -2.24 10.80
CA GLU A 69 17.83 -2.46 9.83
C GLU A 69 17.49 -3.57 8.84
N VAL A 70 17.01 -4.73 9.32
CA VAL A 70 16.64 -5.86 8.45
C VAL A 70 15.56 -5.44 7.47
N ARG A 71 14.49 -4.82 7.97
CA ARG A 71 13.33 -4.41 7.17
C ARG A 71 13.69 -3.31 6.16
N LEU A 72 14.55 -2.37 6.55
CA LEU A 72 15.06 -1.32 5.66
C LEU A 72 15.99 -1.91 4.57
N ASN A 73 16.88 -2.81 4.95
CA ASN A 73 17.79 -3.47 4.01
C ASN A 73 17.03 -4.30 2.97
N ASP A 74 16.01 -5.04 3.40
CA ASP A 74 15.13 -5.79 2.50
C ASP A 74 14.41 -4.88 1.51
N LEU A 75 13.86 -3.75 1.98
CA LEU A 75 13.22 -2.76 1.12
C LEU A 75 14.19 -2.22 0.07
N HIS A 76 15.36 -1.76 0.49
CA HIS A 76 16.37 -1.22 -0.42
C HIS A 76 16.90 -2.27 -1.39
N ALA A 77 17.18 -3.48 -0.91
CA ALA A 77 17.65 -4.59 -1.74
C ALA A 77 16.61 -4.97 -2.80
N ALA A 78 15.33 -5.04 -2.44
CA ALA A 78 14.26 -5.36 -3.38
C ALA A 78 14.08 -4.31 -4.49
N PHE A 79 14.26 -3.03 -4.17
CA PHE A 79 14.26 -1.97 -5.18
C PHE A 79 15.53 -2.00 -6.03
N ALA A 80 16.71 -2.11 -5.44
CA ALA A 80 18.00 -2.12 -6.14
C ALA A 80 18.19 -3.31 -7.10
N ASP A 81 17.48 -4.41 -6.84
CA ASP A 81 17.56 -5.64 -7.62
C ASP A 81 16.87 -5.48 -8.98
N SER A 82 17.66 -5.38 -10.04
CA SER A 82 17.15 -5.19 -11.41
C SER A 82 16.43 -6.41 -11.98
N GLU A 83 16.55 -7.59 -11.36
CA GLU A 83 15.79 -8.77 -11.77
C GLU A 83 14.37 -8.78 -11.20
N VAL A 84 14.12 -8.05 -10.12
CA VAL A 84 12.80 -7.99 -9.48
C VAL A 84 11.89 -7.03 -10.25
N ASP A 85 10.81 -7.57 -10.82
CA ASP A 85 9.82 -6.83 -11.60
C ASP A 85 8.74 -6.17 -10.73
N ALA A 86 8.46 -6.72 -9.55
CA ALA A 86 7.47 -6.19 -8.61
C ALA A 86 7.78 -6.63 -7.18
N ILE A 87 7.34 -5.84 -6.19
CA ILE A 87 7.54 -6.10 -4.76
C ILE A 87 6.19 -6.23 -4.07
N ILE A 88 5.94 -7.36 -3.40
CA ILE A 88 4.73 -7.59 -2.61
C ILE A 88 5.11 -7.68 -1.13
N CYS A 89 4.43 -6.91 -0.29
CA CYS A 89 4.56 -7.02 1.16
C CYS A 89 3.90 -8.32 1.66
N LEU A 90 4.59 -9.03 2.54
CA LEU A 90 4.11 -10.28 3.15
C LEU A 90 2.79 -10.07 3.91
N ARG A 91 2.75 -9.01 4.72
CA ARG A 91 1.61 -8.54 5.50
C ARG A 91 1.83 -7.09 5.98
N GLY A 92 0.77 -6.49 6.54
CA GLY A 92 0.82 -5.26 7.32
C GLY A 92 1.11 -5.59 8.78
N GLY A 93 0.50 -4.86 9.72
CA GLY A 93 0.73 -5.02 11.14
C GLY A 93 1.19 -3.72 11.76
N TYR A 94 2.45 -3.65 12.18
CA TYR A 94 3.02 -2.45 12.73
C TYR A 94 4.49 -2.36 12.36
N GLY A 95 5.00 -1.14 12.16
CA GLY A 95 6.43 -0.85 12.20
C GLY A 95 6.97 -0.15 10.97
N THR A 96 6.19 0.00 9.89
CA THR A 96 6.66 0.74 8.71
C THR A 96 6.95 2.23 8.97
N PRO A 97 6.22 2.97 9.85
CA PRO A 97 6.56 4.37 10.11
C PRO A 97 7.98 4.57 10.68
N ARG A 98 8.53 3.54 11.35
CA ARG A 98 9.87 3.57 11.94
C ARG A 98 10.99 3.61 10.90
N LEU A 99 10.67 3.33 9.64
CA LEU A 99 11.65 3.26 8.56
C LEU A 99 11.75 4.58 7.78
N LEU A 100 10.71 5.42 7.83
CA LEU A 100 10.48 6.49 6.84
C LEU A 100 11.63 7.49 6.73
N ASP A 101 12.28 7.83 7.83
CA ASP A 101 13.40 8.79 7.90
C ASP A 101 14.76 8.21 7.53
N ARG A 102 14.81 6.92 7.20
CA ARG A 102 16.00 6.19 6.80
C ARG A 102 15.92 5.65 5.37
N ILE A 103 14.77 5.79 4.71
CA ILE A 103 14.59 5.33 3.33
C ILE A 103 15.41 6.20 2.38
N ASP A 104 16.16 5.55 1.49
CA ASP A 104 16.76 6.18 0.34
C ASP A 104 15.71 6.33 -0.77
N PHE A 105 15.01 7.45 -0.77
CA PHE A 105 13.97 7.72 -1.77
C PHE A 105 14.52 7.94 -3.18
N GLU A 106 15.81 8.27 -3.32
CA GLU A 106 16.45 8.39 -4.63
C GLU A 106 16.72 7.00 -5.22
N LEU A 107 17.21 6.05 -4.42
CA LEU A 107 17.31 4.65 -4.80
C LEU A 107 15.96 4.10 -5.28
N LEU A 108 14.90 4.34 -4.50
CA LEU A 108 13.54 3.90 -4.84
C LEU A 108 13.06 4.52 -6.16
N ARG A 109 13.28 5.84 -6.34
CA ARG A 109 12.90 6.55 -7.57
C ARG A 109 13.62 6.01 -8.80
N ASN A 110 14.93 5.78 -8.69
CA ASN A 110 15.76 5.30 -9.79
C ASN A 110 15.48 3.85 -10.17
N ASN A 111 14.79 3.10 -9.30
CA ASN A 111 14.40 1.71 -9.52
C ASN A 111 12.89 1.50 -9.37
N ALA A 112 12.10 2.50 -9.75
CA ALA A 112 10.65 2.50 -9.60
C ALA A 112 10.03 1.27 -10.29
N LYS A 113 9.31 0.47 -9.50
CA LYS A 113 8.62 -0.76 -9.91
C LYS A 113 7.34 -0.93 -9.09
N PRO A 114 6.38 -1.76 -9.53
CA PRO A 114 5.19 -2.02 -8.75
C PRO A 114 5.51 -2.43 -7.30
N PHE A 115 4.97 -1.68 -6.35
CA PHE A 115 5.08 -1.93 -4.91
C PHE A 115 3.68 -2.10 -4.32
N ILE A 116 3.43 -3.23 -3.67
CA ILE A 116 2.09 -3.67 -3.29
C ILE A 116 2.00 -3.97 -1.79
N GLY A 117 0.97 -3.42 -1.15
CA GLY A 117 0.51 -3.82 0.19
C GLY A 117 -0.65 -2.94 0.67
N TYR A 118 -1.19 -3.20 1.85
CA TYR A 118 -2.24 -2.37 2.47
C TYR A 118 -2.06 -2.29 3.99
N SER A 119 -3.01 -1.68 4.73
CA SER A 119 -2.94 -1.51 6.18
C SER A 119 -1.72 -0.65 6.59
N ASP A 120 -0.86 -1.12 7.51
CA ASP A 120 0.37 -0.43 7.95
C ASP A 120 1.24 0.08 6.79
N ILE A 121 1.28 -0.66 5.67
CA ILE A 121 2.03 -0.30 4.44
C ILE A 121 1.59 1.05 3.85
N THR A 122 0.41 1.56 4.22
CA THR A 122 -0.07 2.90 3.85
C THR A 122 0.97 3.98 4.16
N ALA A 123 1.73 3.86 5.25
CA ALA A 123 2.80 4.82 5.58
C ALA A 123 3.89 4.87 4.49
N LEU A 124 4.28 3.70 3.95
CA LEU A 124 5.23 3.62 2.83
C LEU A 124 4.60 4.16 1.55
N HIS A 125 3.33 3.87 1.26
CA HIS A 125 2.65 4.42 0.08
C HIS A 125 2.63 5.95 0.08
N LEU A 126 2.32 6.57 1.23
CA LEU A 126 2.35 8.03 1.38
C LEU A 126 3.76 8.59 1.21
N ALA A 127 4.75 7.98 1.85
CA ALA A 127 6.14 8.43 1.77
C ALA A 127 6.74 8.27 0.36
N ILE A 128 6.52 7.14 -0.30
CA ILE A 128 6.97 6.88 -1.68
C ILE A 128 6.29 7.85 -2.64
N SER A 129 4.97 8.02 -2.52
CA SER A 129 4.20 8.96 -3.33
C SER A 129 4.76 10.37 -3.22
N ARG A 130 5.12 10.82 -2.01
CA ARG A 130 5.65 12.16 -1.77
C ARG A 130 7.10 12.32 -2.25
N TYR A 131 7.97 11.43 -1.80
CA TYR A 131 9.41 11.62 -1.88
C TYR A 131 10.06 10.88 -3.05
N ALA A 132 9.56 9.72 -3.47
CA ALA A 132 10.10 9.03 -4.64
C ALA A 132 9.33 9.40 -5.92
N GLY A 133 8.02 9.65 -5.83
CA GLY A 133 7.21 10.19 -6.93
C GLY A 133 6.80 9.16 -7.98
N PHE A 134 6.42 7.95 -7.57
CA PHE A 134 5.84 6.96 -8.50
C PHE A 134 4.60 6.29 -7.91
N VAL A 135 3.83 5.66 -8.80
CA VAL A 135 2.59 4.95 -8.43
C VAL A 135 2.91 3.68 -7.65
N THR A 136 2.32 3.54 -6.47
CA THR A 136 2.24 2.28 -5.71
C THR A 136 0.81 1.75 -5.69
N PHE A 137 0.65 0.50 -5.25
CA PHE A 137 -0.64 -0.18 -5.29
C PHE A 137 -1.08 -0.57 -3.88
N HIS A 138 -2.15 0.06 -3.41
CA HIS A 138 -2.88 -0.41 -2.23
C HIS A 138 -3.66 -1.66 -2.63
N GLY A 139 -3.14 -2.85 -2.31
CA GLY A 139 -3.60 -4.10 -2.89
C GLY A 139 -3.25 -5.33 -2.07
N PRO A 140 -3.71 -6.52 -2.49
CA PRO A 140 -3.63 -7.75 -1.71
C PRO A 140 -2.19 -8.12 -1.35
N MET A 141 -2.02 -8.65 -0.15
CA MET A 141 -0.74 -9.15 0.37
C MET A 141 -0.65 -10.65 0.14
N LEU A 142 0.59 -11.16 0.02
CA LEU A 142 0.83 -12.54 -0.38
C LEU A 142 0.18 -13.53 0.58
N ASN A 143 0.42 -13.38 1.88
CA ASN A 143 0.04 -14.40 2.85
C ASN A 143 -1.47 -14.39 3.16
N ALA A 144 -1.99 -13.24 3.57
CA ALA A 144 -3.37 -13.14 4.07
C ALA A 144 -4.43 -13.23 2.97
N ASP A 145 -4.11 -12.82 1.73
CA ASP A 145 -5.10 -12.72 0.65
C ASP A 145 -4.86 -13.77 -0.43
N LEU A 146 -3.71 -13.68 -1.11
CA LEU A 146 -3.45 -14.48 -2.31
C LEU A 146 -3.31 -15.98 -1.99
N LEU A 147 -2.66 -16.30 -0.88
CA LEU A 147 -2.58 -17.66 -0.33
C LEU A 147 -3.72 -18.01 0.63
N GLY A 148 -4.48 -17.00 1.08
CA GLY A 148 -5.62 -17.12 2.01
C GLY A 148 -6.97 -17.25 1.31
N ASP A 149 -6.99 -17.83 0.11
CA ASP A 149 -8.19 -18.15 -0.68
C ASP A 149 -9.04 -16.96 -1.17
N LYS A 150 -8.54 -15.71 -1.11
CA LYS A 150 -9.19 -14.59 -1.82
C LYS A 150 -8.98 -14.72 -3.33
N GLN A 151 -9.95 -15.30 -4.01
CA GLN A 151 -9.96 -15.51 -5.46
C GLN A 151 -10.60 -14.33 -6.20
N LYS A 152 -11.21 -14.57 -7.37
CA LYS A 152 -11.88 -13.53 -8.16
C LYS A 152 -12.92 -12.77 -7.32
N PRO A 153 -12.99 -11.43 -7.46
CA PRO A 153 -12.25 -10.62 -8.43
C PRO A 153 -10.87 -10.14 -7.96
N THR A 154 -10.48 -10.36 -6.71
CA THR A 154 -9.22 -9.86 -6.12
C THR A 154 -8.00 -10.21 -6.95
N GLU A 155 -7.81 -11.50 -7.25
CA GLU A 155 -6.64 -11.96 -8.02
C GLU A 155 -6.63 -11.38 -9.45
N SER A 156 -7.77 -11.42 -10.14
CA SER A 156 -7.86 -10.90 -11.51
C SER A 156 -7.62 -9.40 -11.57
N SER A 157 -8.20 -8.63 -10.66
CA SER A 157 -8.02 -7.17 -10.61
C SER A 157 -6.57 -6.82 -10.29
N PHE A 158 -5.94 -7.56 -9.37
CA PHE A 158 -4.53 -7.41 -9.03
C PHE A 158 -3.63 -7.56 -10.27
N PHE A 159 -3.71 -8.69 -10.99
CA PHE A 159 -2.87 -8.89 -12.17
C PHE A 159 -3.23 -7.95 -13.33
N ASN A 160 -4.51 -7.64 -13.55
CA ASN A 160 -4.90 -6.74 -14.62
C ASN A 160 -4.34 -5.32 -14.41
N LEU A 161 -4.35 -4.82 -13.17
CA LEU A 161 -3.73 -3.53 -12.83
C LEU A 161 -2.22 -3.58 -13.01
N LEU A 162 -1.55 -4.58 -12.42
CA LEU A 162 -0.09 -4.68 -12.48
C LEU A 162 0.44 -4.88 -13.89
N ARG A 163 -0.27 -5.62 -14.75
CA ARG A 163 0.09 -5.85 -16.15
C ARG A 163 -0.29 -4.70 -17.08
N GLY A 164 -0.78 -3.57 -16.55
CA GLY A 164 -1.16 -2.39 -17.34
C GLY A 164 -2.35 -2.63 -18.27
N GLN A 165 -3.22 -3.58 -17.93
CA GLN A 165 -4.44 -3.90 -18.70
C GLN A 165 -5.59 -2.96 -18.36
N VAL A 166 -5.49 -2.25 -17.23
CA VAL A 166 -6.36 -1.12 -16.89
C VAL A 166 -5.65 0.18 -17.23
N LYS A 167 -6.27 0.99 -18.07
CA LYS A 167 -5.74 2.26 -18.59
C LYS A 167 -6.69 3.41 -18.28
N ALA A 168 -6.19 4.64 -18.42
CA ALA A 168 -7.00 5.85 -18.32
C ALA A 168 -8.25 5.74 -19.23
N GLY A 169 -9.42 6.08 -18.67
CA GLY A 169 -10.71 5.95 -19.36
C GLY A 169 -11.39 4.58 -19.23
N ASN A 170 -10.70 3.54 -18.71
CA ASN A 170 -11.38 2.30 -18.36
C ASN A 170 -12.24 2.48 -17.10
N VAL A 171 -13.39 1.82 -17.10
CA VAL A 171 -14.26 1.74 -15.94
C VAL A 171 -13.80 0.55 -15.08
N LEU A 172 -13.55 0.80 -13.80
CA LEU A 172 -13.30 -0.26 -12.83
C LEU A 172 -14.64 -0.92 -12.47
N ALA A 173 -14.85 -2.15 -12.94
CA ALA A 173 -16.04 -2.91 -12.61
C ALA A 173 -16.03 -3.29 -11.13
N HIS A 174 -17.03 -2.82 -10.37
CA HIS A 174 -17.21 -3.22 -8.99
C HIS A 174 -18.01 -4.53 -8.91
N PRO A 175 -17.66 -5.47 -8.00
CA PRO A 175 -18.35 -6.75 -7.96
C PRO A 175 -19.79 -6.58 -7.45
N VAL A 176 -20.76 -7.17 -8.15
CA VAL A 176 -22.19 -7.06 -7.82
C VAL A 176 -22.50 -7.56 -6.40
N ALA A 177 -21.71 -8.51 -5.89
CA ALA A 177 -21.86 -9.07 -4.55
C ALA A 177 -21.60 -8.06 -3.42
N TYR A 178 -20.96 -6.92 -3.71
CA TYR A 178 -20.64 -5.87 -2.76
C TYR A 178 -21.19 -4.54 -3.29
N PRO A 179 -22.49 -4.23 -3.15
CA PRO A 179 -23.06 -3.03 -3.75
C PRO A 179 -22.44 -1.75 -3.15
N LEU A 180 -22.20 -0.75 -3.99
CA LEU A 180 -21.72 0.56 -3.56
C LEU A 180 -22.90 1.41 -3.06
N THR A 181 -22.71 2.08 -1.92
CA THR A 181 -23.64 3.08 -1.39
C THR A 181 -23.12 4.47 -1.69
N THR A 182 -23.95 5.32 -2.30
CA THR A 182 -23.63 6.74 -2.48
C THR A 182 -24.14 7.51 -1.27
N LEU A 183 -23.22 8.09 -0.49
CA LEU A 183 -23.58 8.98 0.63
C LEU A 183 -23.85 10.40 0.13
N GLU A 184 -22.95 10.93 -0.68
CA GLU A 184 -23.06 12.25 -1.31
C GLU A 184 -22.89 12.10 -2.83
N PRO A 185 -23.88 12.48 -3.65
CA PRO A 185 -23.81 12.35 -5.09
C PRO A 185 -22.88 13.40 -5.71
N GLY A 186 -22.17 13.03 -6.77
CA GLY A 186 -21.32 13.97 -7.49
C GLY A 186 -20.41 13.30 -8.52
N ILE A 187 -19.63 14.13 -9.22
CA ILE A 187 -18.59 13.69 -10.14
C ILE A 187 -17.31 14.42 -9.76
N ALA A 188 -16.23 13.68 -9.57
CA ALA A 188 -14.92 14.20 -9.20
C ALA A 188 -13.82 13.55 -10.03
N HIS A 189 -12.74 14.31 -10.26
CA HIS A 189 -11.52 13.81 -10.86
C HIS A 189 -10.34 14.33 -10.03
N GLY A 190 -9.40 13.44 -9.74
CA GLY A 190 -8.23 13.74 -8.93
C GLY A 190 -7.33 12.52 -8.80
N ARG A 191 -6.17 12.72 -8.18
CA ARG A 191 -5.25 11.62 -7.85
C ARG A 191 -5.89 10.72 -6.80
N LEU A 192 -5.90 9.42 -7.02
CA LEU A 192 -6.31 8.46 -5.99
C LEU A 192 -5.17 8.29 -4.98
N LEU A 193 -5.43 8.59 -3.71
CA LEU A 193 -4.45 8.45 -2.63
C LEU A 193 -5.16 8.11 -1.32
N GLY A 194 -4.47 7.42 -0.42
CA GLY A 194 -4.99 7.04 0.88
C GLY A 194 -4.60 5.61 1.26
N GLY A 195 -5.53 4.86 1.83
CA GLY A 195 -5.32 3.53 2.40
C GLY A 195 -5.92 3.42 3.80
N ASN A 196 -5.17 2.91 4.76
CA ASN A 196 -5.66 2.75 6.12
C ASN A 196 -5.83 4.11 6.83
N LEU A 197 -7.03 4.39 7.35
CA LEU A 197 -7.38 5.67 7.96
C LEU A 197 -6.51 5.98 9.19
N SER A 198 -6.31 5.00 10.07
CA SER A 198 -5.44 5.14 11.23
C SER A 198 -4.00 5.49 10.84
N MET A 199 -3.47 4.90 9.77
CA MET A 199 -2.13 5.23 9.26
C MET A 199 -2.06 6.61 8.63
N ILE A 200 -3.08 7.03 7.88
CA ILE A 200 -3.14 8.40 7.34
C ILE A 200 -3.08 9.40 8.49
N ALA A 201 -3.92 9.22 9.51
CA ALA A 201 -3.92 10.08 10.69
C ALA A 201 -2.58 10.05 11.45
N ALA A 202 -1.95 8.88 11.58
CA ALA A 202 -0.67 8.72 12.29
C ALA A 202 0.50 9.47 11.63
N THR A 203 0.42 9.74 10.32
CA THR A 203 1.45 10.51 9.59
C THR A 203 1.24 12.03 9.61
N MET A 204 0.07 12.50 10.07
CA MET A 204 -0.26 13.93 10.05
C MET A 204 0.68 14.75 10.94
N GLY A 205 1.08 15.94 10.47
CA GLY A 205 2.04 16.79 11.19
C GLY A 205 3.49 16.29 11.11
N THR A 206 3.76 15.24 10.34
CA THR A 206 5.12 14.78 10.02
C THR A 206 5.47 15.14 8.57
N PRO A 207 6.76 15.09 8.17
CA PRO A 207 7.14 15.24 6.77
C PRO A 207 6.49 14.21 5.82
N TYR A 208 5.93 13.11 6.32
CA TYR A 208 5.33 12.03 5.53
C TYR A 208 3.81 12.16 5.40
N GLU A 209 3.22 13.27 5.86
CA GLU A 209 1.79 13.49 5.72
C GLU A 209 1.34 13.52 4.25
N MET A 210 0.11 13.07 4.03
CA MET A 210 -0.51 13.02 2.71
C MET A 210 -0.66 14.42 2.11
N ASP A 211 -0.19 14.59 0.88
CA ASP A 211 -0.54 15.76 0.06
C ASP A 211 -1.95 15.61 -0.51
N ALA A 212 -2.90 16.27 0.15
CA ALA A 212 -4.34 16.12 -0.08
C ALA A 212 -4.90 17.01 -1.21
N GLU A 213 -4.10 17.92 -1.77
CA GLU A 213 -4.59 18.88 -2.78
C GLU A 213 -5.06 18.14 -4.04
N GLY A 214 -6.33 18.31 -4.41
CA GLY A 214 -6.85 17.70 -5.63
C GLY A 214 -7.03 16.18 -5.57
N VAL A 215 -6.96 15.57 -4.38
CA VAL A 215 -7.00 14.10 -4.19
C VAL A 215 -8.44 13.57 -4.12
N ILE A 216 -8.68 12.43 -4.76
CA ILE A 216 -9.78 11.52 -4.40
C ILE A 216 -9.24 10.60 -3.31
N LEU A 217 -9.74 10.77 -2.09
CA LEU A 217 -9.27 10.04 -0.93
C LEU A 217 -9.89 8.64 -0.90
N PHE A 218 -9.08 7.59 -0.82
CA PHE A 218 -9.55 6.24 -0.49
C PHE A 218 -9.22 5.92 0.97
N ILE A 219 -10.21 5.50 1.77
CA ILE A 219 -9.99 5.08 3.16
C ILE A 219 -10.58 3.71 3.45
N GLU A 220 -9.87 2.92 4.23
CA GLU A 220 -10.32 1.68 4.87
C GLU A 220 -9.81 1.63 6.31
N ASP A 221 -10.46 0.86 7.18
CA ASP A 221 -9.87 0.49 8.47
C ASP A 221 -10.47 -0.83 8.96
N ILE A 222 -9.88 -1.45 9.98
CA ILE A 222 -10.35 -2.73 10.52
C ILE A 222 -10.30 -2.76 12.05
N ASN A 223 -11.35 -3.32 12.66
CA ASN A 223 -11.53 -3.51 14.10
C ASN A 223 -11.45 -2.21 14.91
N GLU A 224 -11.74 -1.07 14.28
CA GLU A 224 -11.82 0.22 14.95
C GLU A 224 -13.27 0.51 15.36
N PRO A 225 -13.54 0.79 16.65
CA PRO A 225 -14.89 1.17 17.06
C PRO A 225 -15.29 2.51 16.45
N LEU A 226 -16.59 2.73 16.22
CA LEU A 226 -17.11 3.89 15.49
C LEU A 226 -16.62 5.23 16.03
N TYR A 227 -16.52 5.39 17.36
CA TYR A 227 -16.02 6.64 17.96
C TYR A 227 -14.54 6.90 17.65
N ARG A 228 -13.74 5.85 17.36
CA ARG A 228 -12.35 6.01 16.90
C ARG A 228 -12.31 6.44 15.44
N ILE A 229 -13.15 5.85 14.58
CA ILE A 229 -13.30 6.30 13.19
C ILE A 229 -13.71 7.78 13.14
N ASP A 230 -14.74 8.16 13.90
CA ASP A 230 -15.19 9.55 14.01
C ASP A 230 -14.07 10.48 14.49
N ARG A 231 -13.30 10.07 15.50
CA ARG A 231 -12.15 10.84 15.99
C ARG A 231 -11.08 11.02 14.92
N LEU A 232 -10.78 9.99 14.14
CA LEU A 232 -9.78 10.06 13.06
C LEU A 232 -10.26 11.01 11.95
N LEU A 233 -11.51 10.87 11.49
CA LEU A 233 -12.11 11.78 10.51
C LEU A 233 -12.17 13.23 11.03
N THR A 234 -12.52 13.40 12.31
CA THR A 234 -12.49 14.70 12.99
C THR A 234 -11.08 15.27 13.02
N HIS A 235 -10.05 14.47 13.26
CA HIS A 235 -8.66 14.92 13.22
C HIS A 235 -8.28 15.43 11.83
N LEU A 236 -8.58 14.66 10.77
CA LEU A 236 -8.35 15.07 9.38
C LEU A 236 -9.12 16.36 9.03
N ARG A 237 -10.35 16.52 9.53
CA ARG A 237 -11.16 17.73 9.35
C ARG A 237 -10.52 18.94 10.03
N LEU A 238 -10.13 18.80 11.29
CA LEU A 238 -9.57 19.91 12.09
C LEU A 238 -8.19 20.36 11.58
N ALA A 239 -7.41 19.45 10.98
CA ALA A 239 -6.17 19.81 10.30
C ALA A 239 -6.37 20.44 8.91
N GLY A 240 -7.62 20.54 8.43
CA GLY A 240 -7.95 21.10 7.12
C GLY A 240 -7.67 20.16 5.94
N THR A 241 -7.26 18.91 6.18
CA THR A 241 -6.98 17.92 5.14
C THR A 241 -8.22 17.65 4.28
N LEU A 242 -9.39 17.47 4.91
CA LEU A 242 -10.62 17.15 4.19
C LEU A 242 -11.08 18.27 3.24
N GLY A 243 -10.79 19.54 3.56
CA GLY A 243 -11.16 20.68 2.73
C GLY A 243 -10.41 20.80 1.40
N LYS A 244 -9.33 20.02 1.23
CA LYS A 244 -8.49 20.01 0.01
C LYS A 244 -8.87 18.89 -0.97
N LEU A 245 -9.71 17.96 -0.54
CA LEU A 245 -10.10 16.78 -1.30
C LEU A 245 -11.10 17.11 -2.39
N ARG A 246 -11.13 16.27 -3.43
CA ARG A 246 -12.11 16.33 -4.53
C ARG A 246 -13.22 15.30 -4.39
N GLY A 247 -13.01 14.24 -3.61
CA GLY A 247 -13.97 13.19 -3.36
C GLY A 247 -13.43 12.17 -2.35
N VAL A 248 -14.30 11.31 -1.86
CA VAL A 248 -13.95 10.26 -0.89
C VAL A 248 -14.56 8.92 -1.33
N LEU A 249 -13.76 7.87 -1.29
CA LEU A 249 -14.15 6.48 -1.44
C LEU A 249 -13.89 5.78 -0.11
N VAL A 250 -14.89 5.10 0.43
CA VAL A 250 -14.79 4.39 1.70
C VAL A 250 -14.88 2.90 1.40
N GLY A 251 -13.79 2.17 1.66
CA GLY A 251 -13.77 0.72 1.71
C GLY A 251 -14.52 0.19 2.93
N ASP A 252 -14.73 -1.12 2.98
CA ASP A 252 -15.39 -1.74 4.14
C ASP A 252 -14.60 -1.46 5.42
N VAL A 253 -15.29 -1.00 6.46
CA VAL A 253 -14.73 -0.77 7.80
C VAL A 253 -15.09 -1.97 8.66
N ALA A 254 -14.37 -3.07 8.45
CA ALA A 254 -14.70 -4.37 9.04
C ALA A 254 -14.53 -4.35 10.57
N GLY A 255 -15.42 -5.02 11.31
CA GLY A 255 -15.31 -5.16 12.78
C GLY A 255 -15.81 -3.97 13.60
N GLY A 256 -16.35 -2.92 12.96
CA GLY A 256 -17.03 -1.80 13.62
C GLY A 256 -18.43 -2.17 14.13
N GLY A 257 -18.51 -3.06 15.11
CA GLY A 257 -19.77 -3.34 15.81
C GLY A 257 -20.23 -2.10 16.58
N VAL A 258 -21.53 -1.79 16.50
CA VAL A 258 -22.21 -0.96 17.50
C VAL A 258 -22.35 -1.85 18.73
N ALA A 259 -21.54 -1.61 19.76
CA ALA A 259 -21.80 -2.15 21.09
C ALA A 259 -22.89 -1.28 21.76
#